data_AF-S4PG21-F1
#
_entry.id   AF-S4PG21-F1
#
_cell.length_a   1.000
_cell.length_b   1.000
_cell.length_c   1.000
_cell.angle_alpha   90.00
_cell.angle_beta   90.00
_cell.angle_gamma   90.00
#
_symmetry.space_group_name_H-M   'P 1'
#
loop_
_entity.id
_entity.type
_entity.pdbx_description
1 polymer ?
#
loop_
_entity_poly.entity_id
_entity_poly.type
_entity_poly.pdbx_seq_one_letter_code
_entity_poly.pdbx_strand_id
1 'polypeptide(L)'
;MVIDENEARLRVRYPLNCEKRRNYKFDIAAVGCDGSYSNTVPVHITVTDVNEFAPVFSQAAYVRAVDEGKLYDELLRVDATDRDCTPRYGDVCKYEILGDGDRAQPFSIDNEGVIRNTEPLEYDKSHNHILSVVAYDCGMMPSAPVMVTIKVNKPCRAGWKGLAERG
;
A
#
# COMPACT_ATOMS: atom_id res chain seq x y z
N MET A 1 -27.05 5.94 -17.49
CA MET A 1 -27.06 7.23 -18.22
C MET A 1 -28.38 7.34 -18.95
N VAL A 2 -28.85 8.54 -19.24
CA VAL A 2 -30.10 8.81 -19.95
C VAL A 2 -29.84 9.95 -20.93
N ILE A 3 -30.39 9.87 -22.14
CA ILE A 3 -30.36 10.96 -23.11
C ILE A 3 -31.61 11.81 -22.87
N ASP A 4 -31.43 13.10 -22.66
CA ASP A 4 -32.49 14.09 -22.70
C ASP A 4 -32.79 14.37 -24.18
N GLU A 5 -33.89 13.81 -24.68
CA GLU A 5 -34.28 13.81 -26.10
C GLU A 5 -34.68 15.20 -26.60
N ASN A 6 -35.06 16.12 -25.69
CA ASN A 6 -35.46 17.48 -26.06
C ASN A 6 -34.26 18.44 -26.15
N GLU A 7 -33.19 18.18 -25.40
CA GLU A 7 -32.00 19.03 -25.35
C GLU A 7 -30.78 18.40 -26.02
N ALA A 8 -30.90 17.15 -26.50
CA ALA A 8 -29.79 16.31 -26.97
C ALA A 8 -28.63 16.23 -25.95
N ARG A 9 -28.96 16.14 -24.65
CA ARG A 9 -27.97 16.12 -23.56
C ARG A 9 -27.89 14.77 -22.90
N LEU A 10 -26.68 14.25 -22.73
CA LEU A 10 -26.46 13.05 -21.92
C LEU A 10 -26.43 13.43 -20.43
N ARG A 11 -27.22 12.72 -19.63
CA ARG A 11 -27.24 12.85 -18.17
C ARG A 11 -26.90 11.55 -17.48
N VAL A 12 -26.30 11.69 -16.30
CA VAL A 12 -26.02 10.56 -15.42
C VAL A 12 -27.27 10.26 -14.60
N ARG A 13 -27.67 8.98 -14.50
CA ARG A 13 -28.86 8.54 -13.73
C ARG A 13 -28.52 8.13 -12.30
N TYR A 14 -27.31 7.61 -12.10
CA TYR A 14 -26.78 7.16 -10.82
C TYR A 14 -25.33 7.61 -10.72
N PRO A 15 -24.83 7.94 -9.52
CA PRO A 15 -23.43 8.32 -9.33
C PRO A 15 -22.47 7.38 -10.06
N LEU A 16 -21.53 7.97 -10.81
CA LEU A 16 -20.47 7.21 -11.45
C LEU A 16 -19.46 6.81 -10.37
N ASN A 17 -18.90 5.61 -10.49
CA ASN A 17 -17.90 5.09 -9.57
C ASN A 17 -16.89 4.28 -10.40
N CYS A 18 -15.61 4.66 -10.33
CA CYS A 18 -14.58 4.10 -11.20
C CYS A 18 -14.30 2.64 -10.81
N GLU A 19 -14.25 2.35 -9.52
CA GLU A 19 -13.91 1.06 -8.90
C GLU A 19 -14.90 -0.04 -9.32
N LYS A 20 -16.16 0.35 -9.56
CA LYS A 20 -17.20 -0.54 -10.09
C LYS A 20 -17.17 -0.62 -11.60
N ARG A 21 -17.10 0.53 -12.29
CA ARG A 21 -17.14 0.57 -13.75
C ARG A 21 -16.55 1.87 -14.30
N ARG A 22 -15.32 1.77 -14.82
CA ARG A 22 -14.61 2.87 -15.48
C ARG A 22 -15.12 3.23 -16.87
N ASN A 23 -15.53 2.25 -17.67
CA ASN A 23 -15.82 2.47 -19.10
C ASN A 23 -17.28 2.15 -19.46
N TYR A 24 -17.92 3.08 -20.16
CA TYR A 24 -19.24 2.92 -20.76
C TYR A 24 -19.13 3.08 -22.27
N LYS A 25 -19.78 2.17 -23.00
CA LYS A 25 -19.86 2.19 -24.45
C LYS A 25 -21.31 1.92 -24.86
N PHE A 26 -21.86 2.78 -25.70
CA PHE A 26 -23.19 2.61 -26.28
C PHE A 26 -23.29 3.43 -27.56
N ASP A 27 -24.23 3.05 -28.42
CA ASP A 27 -24.48 3.76 -29.66
C ASP A 27 -25.70 4.68 -29.51
N ILE A 28 -25.68 5.81 -30.19
CA ILE A 28 -26.81 6.75 -30.27
C ILE A 28 -27.24 6.91 -31.73
N ALA A 29 -28.53 7.08 -31.97
CA ALA A 29 -29.09 7.42 -33.28
C ALA A 29 -30.14 8.53 -33.10
N ALA A 30 -30.27 9.38 -34.12
CA ALA A 30 -31.37 10.33 -34.19
C ALA A 30 -32.64 9.63 -34.71
N VAL A 31 -33.79 10.05 -34.22
CA VAL A 31 -35.11 9.54 -34.63
C VAL A 31 -35.84 10.63 -35.42
N GLY A 32 -36.25 10.30 -36.64
CA GLY A 32 -37.07 11.16 -37.49
C GLY A 32 -38.54 11.18 -37.07
N CYS A 33 -39.29 12.21 -37.50
CA CYS A 33 -40.73 12.33 -37.19
C CYS A 33 -41.57 11.17 -37.78
N ASP A 34 -41.04 10.48 -38.80
CA ASP A 34 -41.62 9.29 -39.42
C ASP A 34 -41.28 7.98 -38.69
N GLY A 35 -40.52 8.06 -37.58
CA GLY A 35 -40.06 6.91 -36.83
C GLY A 35 -38.82 6.23 -37.42
N SER A 36 -38.23 6.79 -38.48
CA SER A 36 -36.97 6.28 -39.03
C SER A 36 -35.78 6.61 -38.11
N TYR A 37 -34.77 5.73 -38.08
CA TYR A 37 -33.52 5.97 -37.36
C TYR A 37 -32.43 6.43 -38.33
N SER A 38 -31.57 7.33 -37.88
CA SER A 38 -30.31 7.62 -38.56
C SER A 38 -29.32 6.46 -38.42
N ASN A 39 -28.16 6.58 -39.08
CA ASN A 39 -26.99 5.77 -38.71
C ASN A 39 -26.63 5.99 -37.23
N THR A 40 -26.07 4.95 -36.61
CA THR A 40 -25.60 5.01 -35.23
C THR A 40 -24.23 5.66 -35.13
N VAL A 41 -23.99 6.34 -34.02
CA VAL A 41 -22.69 6.91 -33.64
C VAL A 41 -22.28 6.34 -32.28
N PRO A 42 -21.05 5.79 -32.15
CA PRO A 42 -20.59 5.26 -30.88
C PRO A 42 -20.22 6.36 -29.90
N VAL A 43 -20.65 6.21 -28.66
CA VAL A 43 -20.30 7.06 -27.53
C VAL A 43 -19.45 6.26 -26.54
N HIS A 44 -18.27 6.79 -26.24
CA HIS A 44 -17.36 6.24 -25.24
C HIS A 44 -17.21 7.21 -24.08
N ILE A 45 -17.47 6.73 -22.87
CA ILE A 45 -17.32 7.52 -21.64
C ILE A 45 -16.38 6.81 -20.71
N THR A 46 -15.36 7.54 -20.29
CA THR A 46 -14.39 7.11 -19.29
C THR A 46 -14.66 7.89 -18.01
N VAL A 47 -14.93 7.17 -16.93
CA VAL A 47 -15.06 7.75 -15.58
C VAL A 47 -13.65 8.14 -15.11
N THR A 48 -13.51 9.39 -14.71
CA THR A 48 -12.29 9.88 -14.06
C THR A 48 -12.23 9.36 -12.64
N ASP A 49 -11.07 8.86 -12.26
CA ASP A 49 -10.83 8.33 -10.94
C ASP A 49 -10.67 9.45 -9.90
N VAL A 50 -10.99 9.13 -8.66
CA VAL A 50 -10.82 9.97 -7.48
C VAL A 50 -10.12 9.14 -6.42
N ASN A 51 -9.23 9.76 -5.65
CA ASN A 51 -8.53 9.07 -4.57
C ASN A 51 -9.49 8.92 -3.38
N GLU A 52 -10.22 7.80 -3.31
CA GLU A 52 -11.28 7.54 -2.33
C GLU A 52 -10.83 6.58 -1.23
N PHE A 53 -9.86 5.72 -1.53
CA PHE A 53 -9.36 4.71 -0.61
C PHE A 53 -7.91 4.99 -0.26
N ALA A 54 -7.56 4.61 0.96
CA ALA A 54 -6.18 4.66 1.42
C ALA A 54 -5.60 3.24 1.36
N PRO A 55 -4.28 3.09 1.18
CA PRO A 55 -3.66 1.78 1.16
C PRO A 55 -3.92 1.03 2.47
N VAL A 56 -4.10 -0.29 2.37
CA VAL A 56 -4.35 -1.16 3.52
C VAL A 56 -3.28 -2.24 3.57
N PHE A 57 -2.57 -2.33 4.70
CA PHE A 57 -1.58 -3.38 4.92
C PHE A 57 -2.22 -4.77 4.96
N SER A 58 -1.53 -5.76 4.40
CA SER A 58 -1.97 -7.16 4.37
C SER A 58 -2.04 -7.83 5.75
N GLN A 59 -1.32 -7.29 6.74
CA GLN A 59 -1.30 -7.76 8.13
C GLN A 59 -1.58 -6.61 9.09
N ALA A 60 -2.27 -6.90 10.20
CA ALA A 60 -2.54 -5.92 11.25
C ALA A 60 -1.28 -5.52 12.03
N ALA A 61 -0.26 -6.38 12.06
CA ALA A 61 1.06 -6.13 12.61
C ALA A 61 2.07 -7.12 12.03
N TYR A 62 3.35 -6.74 11.99
CA TYR A 62 4.44 -7.57 11.50
C TYR A 62 5.42 -7.88 12.64
N VAL A 63 5.94 -9.10 12.70
CA VAL A 63 6.92 -9.49 13.71
C VAL A 63 8.06 -10.28 13.06
N ARG A 64 9.29 -9.90 13.37
CA ARG A 64 10.50 -10.62 12.94
C ARG A 64 11.45 -10.79 14.11
N ALA A 65 12.07 -11.97 14.21
CA ALA A 65 13.22 -12.18 15.09
C ALA A 65 14.50 -12.28 14.26
N VAL A 66 15.57 -11.63 14.71
CA VAL A 66 16.88 -11.60 14.05
C VAL A 66 17.99 -11.81 15.07
N ASP A 67 19.09 -12.42 14.65
CA ASP A 67 20.29 -12.47 15.49
C ASP A 67 20.97 -11.10 15.55
N GLU A 68 21.47 -10.74 16.72
CA GLU A 68 22.31 -9.57 16.91
C GLU A 68 23.59 -9.62 16.04
N GLY A 69 24.18 -8.46 15.77
CA GLY A 69 25.48 -8.34 15.11
C GLY A 69 25.47 -8.55 13.59
N LYS A 70 24.30 -8.71 12.96
CA LYS A 70 24.17 -8.90 11.50
C LYS A 70 23.49 -7.70 10.83
N LEU A 71 23.90 -7.41 9.59
CA LEU A 71 23.15 -6.56 8.65
C LEU A 71 22.32 -7.46 7.74
N TYR A 72 21.08 -7.07 7.49
CA TYR A 72 20.16 -7.79 6.61
C TYR A 72 19.81 -6.92 5.40
N ASP A 73 20.07 -7.45 4.20
CA ASP A 73 19.63 -6.84 2.93
C ASP A 73 18.10 -6.89 2.77
N GLU A 74 17.43 -7.77 3.51
CA GLU A 74 15.98 -7.80 3.66
C GLU A 74 15.68 -8.38 5.04
N LEU A 75 15.38 -7.50 6.00
CA LEU A 75 15.04 -7.91 7.36
C LEU A 75 13.60 -8.41 7.42
N LEU A 76 12.69 -7.59 6.89
CA LEU A 76 11.27 -7.86 6.77
C LEU A 76 10.70 -7.03 5.63
N ARG A 77 9.72 -7.57 4.90
CA ARG A 77 8.94 -6.83 3.92
C ARG A 77 7.52 -6.63 4.43
N VAL A 78 7.06 -5.38 4.38
CA VAL A 78 5.63 -5.04 4.53
C VAL A 78 4.99 -4.91 3.16
N ASP A 79 3.69 -5.15 3.09
CA ASP A 79 2.92 -5.05 1.86
C ASP A 79 1.55 -4.44 2.14
N ALA A 80 1.13 -3.51 1.28
CA ALA A 80 -0.16 -2.85 1.32
C ALA A 80 -0.80 -2.79 -0.07
N THR A 81 -2.13 -2.76 -0.11
CA THR A 81 -2.92 -2.68 -1.34
C THR A 81 -3.93 -1.54 -1.26
N ASP A 82 -4.11 -0.82 -2.35
CA ASP A 82 -5.18 0.15 -2.52
C ASP A 82 -6.21 -0.38 -3.53
N ARG A 83 -7.48 0.01 -3.37
CA ARG A 83 -8.60 -0.47 -4.18
C ARG A 83 -9.17 0.59 -5.13
N ASP A 84 -8.52 1.75 -5.23
CA ASP A 84 -8.85 2.75 -6.25
C ASP A 84 -8.59 2.21 -7.67
N CYS A 85 -9.34 2.76 -8.61
CA CYS A 85 -9.55 2.19 -9.94
C CYS A 85 -8.34 2.30 -10.88
N THR A 86 -7.50 3.32 -10.71
CA THR A 86 -6.35 3.58 -11.58
C THR A 86 -5.04 3.43 -10.83
N PRO A 87 -3.95 3.05 -11.51
CA PRO A 87 -2.63 2.92 -10.88
C PRO A 87 -2.18 4.16 -10.09
N ARG A 88 -2.63 5.35 -10.49
CA ARG A 88 -2.27 6.59 -9.79
C ARG A 88 -2.78 6.62 -8.35
N TYR A 89 -3.91 5.98 -8.06
CA TYR A 89 -4.51 5.95 -6.72
C TYR A 89 -4.56 4.53 -6.14
N GLY A 90 -4.56 3.50 -6.99
CA GLY A 90 -4.60 2.08 -6.62
C GLY A 90 -3.24 1.43 -6.36
N ASP A 91 -2.14 2.00 -6.86
CA ASP A 91 -0.80 1.44 -6.62
C ASP A 91 -0.14 2.10 -5.40
N VAL A 92 0.55 1.30 -4.60
CA VAL A 92 1.38 1.78 -3.49
C VAL A 92 2.75 2.17 -4.02
N CYS A 93 3.12 3.44 -3.85
CA CYS A 93 4.34 4.03 -4.43
C CYS A 93 5.41 4.39 -3.40
N LYS A 94 5.08 4.43 -2.10
CA LYS A 94 6.02 4.81 -1.05
C LYS A 94 5.67 4.13 0.25
N TYR A 95 6.70 3.73 0.99
CA TYR A 95 6.59 3.39 2.40
C TYR A 95 7.49 4.31 3.22
N GLU A 96 7.11 4.53 4.49
CA GLU A 96 7.84 5.39 5.40
C GLU A 96 7.79 4.83 6.81
N ILE A 97 8.95 4.76 7.47
CA ILE A 97 9.02 4.55 8.91
C ILE A 97 8.81 5.93 9.55
N LEU A 98 7.72 6.09 10.29
CA LEU A 98 7.47 7.31 11.05
C LEU A 98 8.52 7.43 12.16
N GLY A 99 9.22 8.56 12.17
CA GLY A 99 10.23 8.84 13.19
C GLY A 99 9.64 8.95 14.60
N ASP A 100 10.42 8.57 15.61
CA ASP A 100 10.07 8.74 17.03
C ASP A 100 10.72 10.03 17.57
N GLY A 101 10.28 11.17 17.04
CA GLY A 101 10.85 12.49 17.35
C GLY A 101 12.28 12.66 16.83
N ASP A 102 13.21 13.11 17.68
CA ASP A 102 14.63 13.36 17.34
C ASP A 102 15.50 12.09 17.31
N ARG A 103 14.95 10.91 17.64
CA ARG A 103 15.71 9.66 17.68
C ARG A 103 15.72 8.99 16.32
N ALA A 104 16.85 9.06 15.63
CA ALA A 104 17.11 8.21 14.48
C ALA A 104 17.07 6.73 14.93
N GLN A 105 16.16 5.96 14.36
CA GLN A 105 16.11 4.51 14.55
C GLN A 105 17.08 3.83 13.56
N PRO A 106 17.70 2.68 13.91
CA PRO A 106 18.70 2.02 13.07
C PRO A 106 18.06 1.22 11.92
N PHE A 107 17.04 1.78 11.27
CA PHE A 107 16.25 1.12 10.23
C PHE A 107 15.96 2.06 9.06
N SER A 108 15.90 1.48 7.87
CA SER A 108 15.42 2.12 6.65
C SER A 108 14.36 1.26 5.99
N ILE A 109 13.51 1.88 5.18
CA ILE A 109 12.52 1.20 4.33
C ILE A 109 12.63 1.76 2.91
N ASP A 110 12.52 0.90 1.91
CA ASP A 110 12.43 1.31 0.50
C ASP A 110 10.98 1.42 0.01
N ASN A 111 10.79 1.85 -1.24
CA ASN A 111 9.47 2.04 -1.83
C ASN A 111 8.77 0.70 -2.14
N GLU A 112 9.50 -0.41 -2.07
CA GLU A 112 9.01 -1.77 -2.25
C GLU A 112 8.57 -2.41 -0.92
N GLY A 113 8.68 -1.67 0.19
CA GLY A 113 8.27 -2.08 1.54
C GLY A 113 9.32 -2.92 2.28
N VAL A 114 10.56 -2.99 1.78
CA VAL A 114 11.62 -3.78 2.41
C VAL A 114 12.32 -2.96 3.48
N ILE A 115 12.21 -3.44 4.71
CA ILE A 115 12.89 -2.92 5.88
C ILE A 115 14.27 -3.56 6.00
N ARG A 116 15.28 -2.73 6.27
CA ARG A 116 16.68 -3.12 6.53
C ARG A 116 17.16 -2.45 7.80
N ASN A 117 18.13 -3.05 8.48
CA ASN A 117 18.85 -2.35 9.53
C ASN A 117 20.06 -1.60 8.95
N THR A 118 20.26 -0.37 9.40
CA THR A 118 21.35 0.51 8.94
C THR A 118 22.66 0.28 9.68
N GLU A 119 22.58 -0.38 10.85
CA GLU A 119 23.71 -0.81 11.66
C GLU A 119 23.39 -2.17 12.32
N PRO A 120 24.42 -2.96 12.70
CA PRO A 120 24.20 -4.20 13.44
C PRO A 120 23.43 -3.96 14.74
N LEU A 121 22.33 -4.70 14.93
CA LEU A 121 21.54 -4.60 16.16
C LEU A 121 22.28 -5.30 17.30
N GLU A 122 22.22 -4.75 18.52
CA GLU A 122 22.84 -5.33 19.70
C GLU A 122 21.80 -5.68 20.75
N TYR A 123 21.77 -6.94 21.18
CA TYR A 123 20.81 -7.44 22.16
C TYR A 123 20.88 -6.65 23.47
N ASP A 124 22.10 -6.40 23.94
CA ASP A 124 22.34 -5.73 25.22
C ASP A 124 21.95 -4.24 25.21
N LYS A 125 21.78 -3.63 24.02
CA LYS A 125 21.25 -2.26 23.86
C LYS A 125 19.73 -2.25 23.82
N SER A 126 19.14 -3.10 22.97
CA SER A 126 17.69 -3.23 22.88
C SER A 126 17.29 -4.62 22.38
N HIS A 127 16.39 -5.25 23.13
CA HIS A 127 15.82 -6.55 22.79
C HIS A 127 14.69 -6.45 21.77
N ASN A 128 14.00 -5.30 21.70
CA ASN A 128 12.84 -5.10 20.83
C ASN A 128 12.90 -3.70 20.20
N HIS A 129 12.75 -3.64 18.89
CA HIS A 129 12.51 -2.40 18.17
C HIS A 129 11.08 -2.40 17.64
N ILE A 130 10.37 -1.30 17.86
CA ILE A 130 9.00 -1.12 17.41
C ILE A 130 9.00 0.05 16.43
N LEU A 131 8.63 -0.25 15.19
CA LEU A 131 8.53 0.72 14.10
C LEU A 131 7.06 0.96 13.79
N SER A 132 6.71 2.21 13.49
CA SER A 132 5.42 2.59 12.95
C SER A 132 5.60 2.88 11.47
N VAL A 133 4.96 2.11 10.59
CA VAL A 133 5.15 2.20 9.14
C VAL A 133 3.87 2.66 8.47
N VAL A 134 3.98 3.63 7.56
CA VAL A 134 2.88 4.13 6.72
C VAL A 134 3.20 3.82 5.26
N ALA A 135 2.16 3.43 4.51
CA ALA A 135 2.20 3.27 3.06
C ALA A 135 1.46 4.45 2.41
N TYR A 136 1.90 4.86 1.23
CA TYR A 136 1.25 5.89 0.42
C TYR A 136 0.97 5.34 -0.97
N ASP A 137 -0.23 5.61 -1.47
CA ASP A 137 -0.53 5.42 -2.87
C ASP A 137 0.31 6.40 -3.73
N CYS A 138 0.24 6.27 -5.05
CA CYS A 138 0.91 7.21 -5.95
C CYS A 138 0.25 8.61 -5.97
N GLY A 139 -0.92 8.76 -5.34
CA GLY A 139 -1.61 10.01 -5.08
C GLY A 139 -1.19 10.72 -3.77
N MET A 140 -0.32 10.09 -2.98
CA MET A 140 0.16 10.53 -1.67
C MET A 140 -0.88 10.54 -0.54
N MET A 141 -1.99 9.81 -0.67
CA MET A 141 -2.89 9.47 0.44
C MET A 141 -2.21 8.45 1.38
N PRO A 142 -2.10 8.74 2.70
CA PRO A 142 -1.47 7.84 3.65
C PRO A 142 -2.43 6.74 4.12
N SER A 143 -1.88 5.54 4.33
CA SER A 143 -2.54 4.48 5.09
C SER A 143 -2.64 4.79 6.59
N ALA A 144 -3.44 4.01 7.31
CA ALA A 144 -3.26 3.89 8.75
C ALA A 144 -1.89 3.25 9.04
N PRO A 145 -1.18 3.70 10.10
CA PRO A 145 0.12 3.14 10.45
C PRO A 145 0.00 1.67 10.90
N VAL A 146 0.97 0.84 10.50
CA VAL A 146 1.11 -0.54 10.97
C VAL A 146 2.33 -0.68 11.89
N MET A 147 2.18 -1.52 12.91
CA MET A 147 3.24 -1.79 13.86
C MET A 147 4.14 -2.94 13.36
N VAL A 148 5.44 -2.71 13.34
CA VAL A 148 6.46 -3.70 13.04
C VAL A 148 7.33 -3.93 14.28
N THR A 149 7.37 -5.15 14.79
CA THR A 149 8.21 -5.53 15.93
C THR A 149 9.39 -6.37 15.49
N ILE A 150 10.60 -5.86 15.72
CA ILE A 150 11.86 -6.56 15.45
C ILE A 150 12.45 -6.99 16.79
N LYS A 151 12.51 -8.31 17.01
CA LYS A 151 13.09 -8.94 18.20
C LYS A 151 14.54 -9.28 17.92
N VAL A 152 15.44 -8.81 18.77
CA VAL A 152 16.86 -9.15 18.69
C VAL A 152 17.10 -10.39 19.54
N ASN A 153 17.79 -11.38 18.98
CA ASN A 153 18.20 -12.59 19.68
C ASN A 153 19.70 -12.53 19.98
N LYS A 154 20.06 -12.92 21.20
CA LYS A 154 21.46 -13.18 21.56
C LYS A 154 21.82 -14.60 21.11
N PRO A 155 22.67 -14.78 20.08
CA PRO A 155 23.05 -16.11 19.64
C PRO A 155 23.78 -16.84 20.77
N CYS A 156 23.35 -18.04 21.09
CA CYS A 156 24.04 -18.90 22.06
C CYS A 156 25.45 -19.20 21.54
N ARG A 157 26.48 -18.74 22.25
CA ARG A 157 27.86 -19.17 22.01
C ARG A 157 28.18 -20.32 22.95
N ALA A 158 28.51 -21.48 22.40
CA ALA A 158 29.08 -22.57 23.19
C ALA A 158 30.40 -22.09 23.80
N GLY A 159 30.53 -22.23 25.13
CA GLY A 159 31.71 -21.85 25.88
C GLY A 159 32.24 -23.02 26.69
N TRP A 160 33.54 -23.03 26.92
CA TRP A 160 34.19 -24.02 27.79
C TRP A 160 34.21 -23.49 29.22
N LYS A 161 33.70 -24.27 30.17
CA LYS A 161 33.86 -24.01 31.61
C LYS A 161 34.82 -25.05 32.16
N GLY A 162 35.97 -24.60 32.67
CA GLY A 162 36.88 -25.48 33.40
C GLY A 162 36.14 -26.10 34.60
N LEU A 163 36.03 -27.42 34.62
CA LEU A 163 35.53 -28.13 35.79
C LEU A 163 36.69 -28.16 36.81
N ALA A 164 36.43 -27.71 38.04
CA ALA A 164 37.41 -27.80 39.11
C ALA A 164 37.85 -29.27 39.26
N GLU A 165 39.16 -29.49 39.35
CA GLU A 165 39.70 -30.82 39.57
C GLU A 165 39.12 -31.40 40.85
N ARG A 166 38.55 -32.60 40.76
CA ARG A 166 38.21 -33.38 41.95
C ARG A 166 39.53 -33.87 42.54
N GLY A 167 39.97 -33.22 43.61
CA GLY A 167 41.06 -33.69 44.46
C GLY A 167 40.73 -35.03 45.14
#